data_AF-A0A2E8VRS7-F1
#
_entry.id   AF-A0A2E8VRS7-F1
#
_cell.length_a   1.000
_cell.length_b   1.000
_cell.length_c   1.000
_cell.angle_alpha   90.00
_cell.angle_beta   90.00
_cell.angle_gamma   90.00
#
_symmetry.space_group_name_H-M   'P 1'
#
loop_
_entity.id
_entity.type
_entity.pdbx_description
1 polymer ?
#
loop_
_entity_poly.entity_id
_entity_poly.type
_entity_poly.pdbx_seq_one_letter_code
_entity_poly.pdbx_strand_id
1 'polypeptide(L)'
;METFEAPILRSPPAYLTCFCQVCGSPTPAPHVDGEFVEIPAGMLNDDPGLRPDKHILTEHRAGWHVIDDDLPQFDREGIDAHRARQKDP
;
A
#
# COMPACT_ATOMS: atom_id res chain seq x y z
N MET A 1 24.66 -14.92 12.46
CA MET A 1 23.79 -14.06 11.65
C MET A 1 22.46 -14.76 11.60
N GLU A 2 21.45 -14.21 12.26
CA GLU A 2 20.10 -14.75 12.18
C GLU A 2 19.42 -14.07 10.98
N THR A 3 18.85 -14.89 10.10
CA THR A 3 18.08 -14.42 8.95
C THR A 3 16.61 -14.54 9.31
N PHE A 4 15.85 -13.44 9.18
CA PHE A 4 14.40 -13.46 9.30
C PHE A 4 13.78 -13.41 7.91
N GLU A 5 13.14 -14.50 7.51
CA GLU A 5 12.35 -14.57 6.28
C GLU A 5 10.91 -14.18 6.63
N ALA A 6 10.44 -13.08 6.04
CA ALA A 6 9.06 -12.65 6.24
C ALA A 6 8.10 -13.68 5.62
N PRO A 7 7.18 -14.29 6.40
CA PRO A 7 6.26 -15.28 5.88
C PRO A 7 5.18 -14.64 4.99
N ILE A 8 4.64 -15.43 4.06
CA ILE A 8 3.43 -15.07 3.33
C ILE A 8 2.28 -14.97 4.33
N LEU A 9 1.62 -13.81 4.39
CA LEU A 9 0.58 -13.55 5.39
C LEU A 9 -0.71 -14.38 5.17
N ARG A 10 -1.10 -14.62 3.91
CA ARG A 10 -2.35 -15.33 3.56
C ARG A 10 -2.14 -16.45 2.56
N SER A 11 -1.82 -16.10 1.32
CA SER A 11 -1.62 -17.06 0.24
C SER A 11 -0.60 -16.53 -0.78
N PRO A 12 0.17 -17.41 -1.45
CA PRO A 12 1.04 -17.01 -2.54
C PRO A 12 0.27 -16.35 -3.71
N PRO A 13 0.93 -15.51 -4.52
CA PRO A 13 2.33 -15.06 -4.37
C PRO A 13 2.49 -14.01 -3.26
N ALA A 14 3.73 -13.79 -2.82
CA ALA A 14 4.04 -12.68 -1.92
C ALA A 14 3.75 -11.32 -2.59
N TYR A 15 3.65 -10.26 -1.78
CA TYR A 15 3.52 -8.90 -2.29
C TYR A 15 4.73 -8.56 -3.19
N LEU A 16 4.44 -8.15 -4.43
CA LEU A 16 5.46 -7.78 -5.41
C LEU A 16 5.86 -6.33 -5.23
N THR A 17 7.16 -6.07 -5.10
CA THR A 17 7.74 -4.72 -5.13
C THR A 17 8.87 -4.69 -6.15
N CYS A 18 9.00 -3.58 -6.87
CA CYS A 18 10.09 -3.35 -7.82
C CYS A 18 10.99 -2.21 -7.32
N PHE A 19 12.28 -2.26 -7.67
CA PHE A 19 13.23 -1.23 -7.28
C PHE A 19 14.30 -1.01 -8.35
N CYS A 20 14.81 0.23 -8.40
CA CYS A 20 15.90 0.61 -9.28
C CYS A 20 17.20 -0.10 -8.87
N GLN A 21 17.83 -0.83 -9.79
CA GLN A 21 19.08 -1.55 -9.53
C GLN A 21 20.29 -0.61 -9.31
N VAL A 22 20.16 0.68 -9.64
CA VAL A 22 21.25 1.67 -9.50
C VAL A 22 21.21 2.36 -8.13
N CYS A 23 20.04 2.81 -7.68
CA CYS A 23 19.89 3.60 -6.45
C CYS A 23 19.06 2.92 -5.35
N GLY A 24 18.42 1.79 -5.64
CA GLY A 24 17.54 1.10 -4.69
C GLY A 24 16.17 1.74 -4.47
N SER A 25 15.86 2.87 -5.13
CA SER A 25 14.57 3.55 -4.97
C SER A 25 13.41 2.66 -5.45
N PRO A 26 12.23 2.71 -4.79
CA PRO A 26 11.06 1.96 -5.21
C PRO A 26 10.59 2.42 -6.60
N THR A 27 10.21 1.46 -7.43
CA THR A 27 9.66 1.72 -8.77
C THR A 27 8.27 1.10 -8.87
N PRO A 28 7.33 1.71 -9.60
CA PRO A 28 5.99 1.14 -9.77
C PRO A 28 6.06 -0.30 -10.30
N ALA A 29 5.39 -1.21 -9.62
CA ALA A 29 5.17 -2.56 -10.13
C ALA A 29 3.98 -2.51 -11.11
N PRO A 30 4.09 -3.13 -12.30
CA PRO A 30 2.99 -3.13 -13.26
C PRO A 30 1.80 -3.92 -12.70
N HIS A 31 0.61 -3.31 -12.71
CA HIS A 31 -0.63 -4.06 -12.52
C HIS A 31 -0.85 -5.00 -13.71
N VAL A 32 -1.48 -6.15 -13.45
CA VAL A 32 -1.79 -7.18 -14.47
C VAL A 32 -2.57 -6.59 -15.65
N ASP A 33 -3.46 -5.63 -15.37
CA ASP A 33 -4.35 -5.02 -16.37
C ASP A 33 -3.78 -3.72 -16.98
N GLY A 34 -2.64 -3.23 -16.48
CA GLY A 34 -1.90 -2.08 -17.02
C GLY A 34 -2.57 -0.71 -16.91
N GLU A 35 -3.80 -0.61 -16.39
CA GLU A 35 -4.59 0.62 -16.35
C GLU A 35 -4.06 1.65 -15.33
N PHE A 36 -3.49 1.18 -14.22
CA PHE A 36 -2.96 2.01 -13.15
C PHE A 36 -1.65 1.47 -12.60
N VAL A 37 -0.85 2.35 -11.99
CA VAL A 37 0.34 1.99 -11.20
C VAL A 37 0.31 2.67 -9.85
N GLU A 38 0.82 1.98 -8.84
CA GLU A 38 0.99 2.55 -7.50
C GLU A 38 2.43 3.08 -7.36
N ILE A 39 2.55 4.34 -6.92
CA ILE A 39 3.84 4.97 -6.61
C ILE A 39 3.80 5.58 -5.20
N PRO A 40 4.88 5.47 -4.40
CA PRO A 40 4.94 6.18 -3.13
C PRO A 40 4.91 7.69 -3.37
N ALA A 41 4.00 8.40 -2.70
CA ALA A 41 3.84 9.84 -2.89
C ALA A 41 5.13 10.63 -2.62
N GLY A 42 5.98 10.16 -1.69
CA GLY A 42 7.28 10.76 -1.39
C GLY A 42 8.33 10.66 -2.49
N MET A 43 8.05 9.95 -3.60
CA MET A 43 8.91 9.91 -4.79
C MET A 43 8.65 11.07 -5.76
N LEU A 44 7.59 11.84 -5.54
CA LEU A 44 7.26 13.00 -6.38
C LEU A 44 8.04 14.23 -5.89
N ASN A 45 8.64 14.96 -6.83
CA ASN A 45 9.36 16.21 -6.53
C ASN A 45 8.40 17.36 -6.19
N ASP A 46 7.21 17.35 -6.80
CA ASP A 46 6.19 18.39 -6.67
C ASP A 46 4.99 17.88 -5.88
N ASP A 47 4.17 18.80 -5.32
CA ASP A 47 2.92 18.46 -4.64
C ASP A 47 1.91 17.88 -5.67
N PRO A 48 1.48 16.62 -5.53
CA PRO A 48 0.50 16.04 -6.44
C PRO A 48 -0.91 16.64 -6.29
N GLY A 49 -1.17 17.47 -5.28
CA GLY A 49 -2.50 17.97 -4.93
C GLY A 49 -3.44 16.91 -4.35
N LEU A 50 -3.03 15.64 -4.38
CA LEU A 50 -3.71 14.52 -3.74
C LEU A 50 -3.51 14.58 -2.22
N ARG A 51 -4.55 14.22 -1.47
CA ARG A 51 -4.52 14.12 -0.01
C ARG A 51 -5.00 12.72 0.39
N PRO A 52 -4.49 12.15 1.50
CA PRO A 52 -5.02 10.91 2.03
C PRO A 52 -6.52 11.02 2.26
N ASP A 53 -7.26 9.97 1.90
CA ASP A 53 -8.71 9.89 2.02
C ASP A 53 -9.15 8.72 2.91
N LYS A 54 -8.21 7.89 3.36
CA LYS A 54 -8.41 6.76 4.27
C LYS A 54 -7.08 6.18 4.77
N HIS A 55 -7.14 5.51 5.91
CA HIS A 55 -6.10 4.64 6.43
C HIS A 55 -6.47 3.18 6.17
N ILE A 56 -5.54 2.40 5.64
CA ILE A 56 -5.76 0.98 5.30
C ILE A 56 -4.78 0.10 6.06
N LEU A 57 -5.17 -1.16 6.29
CA LEU A 57 -4.37 -2.14 7.02
C LEU A 57 -4.02 -1.68 8.44
N THR A 58 -4.96 -0.99 9.08
CA THR A 58 -4.79 -0.39 10.41
C THR A 58 -4.61 -1.41 11.53
N GLU A 59 -4.92 -2.68 11.29
CA GLU A 59 -4.62 -3.82 12.16
C GLU A 59 -3.12 -4.13 12.22
N HIS A 60 -2.34 -3.66 11.24
CA HIS A 60 -0.89 -3.84 11.17
C HIS A 60 -0.10 -2.57 11.51
N ARG A 61 -0.77 -1.52 12.00
CA ARG A 61 -0.08 -0.29 12.41
C ARG A 61 0.87 -0.58 13.58
N ALA A 62 1.98 0.15 13.62
CA ALA A 62 2.86 0.09 14.78
C ALA A 62 2.12 0.57 16.04
N GLY A 63 2.34 -0.08 17.18
CA GLY A 63 1.61 0.25 18.42
C GLY A 63 1.85 1.67 18.95
N TRP A 64 2.93 2.32 18.51
CA TRP A 64 3.24 3.72 18.83
C TRP A 64 2.63 4.72 17.85
N HIS A 65 2.09 4.26 16.71
CA HIS A 65 1.49 5.14 15.71
C HIS A 65 0.01 5.39 16.05
N VAL A 66 -0.30 6.64 16.35
CA VAL A 66 -1.67 7.10 16.59
C VAL A 66 -2.17 7.76 15.31
N ILE A 67 -3.33 7.33 14.82
CA ILE A 67 -4.06 8.00 13.74
C ILE A 67 -4.94 9.06 14.43
N ASP A 68 -4.67 10.33 14.16
CA ASP A 68 -5.25 11.48 14.86
C ASP A 68 -6.18 12.35 13.98
N ASP A 69 -6.51 11.86 12.79
CA ASP A 69 -7.51 12.44 11.90
C ASP A 69 -8.83 11.64 11.90
N ASP A 70 -9.85 12.20 11.25
CA ASP A 70 -11.18 11.61 11.12
C ASP A 70 -11.34 10.78 9.83
N LEU A 71 -10.26 10.44 9.14
CA LEU A 71 -10.36 9.69 7.89
C LEU A 71 -10.82 8.25 8.16
N PRO A 72 -11.59 7.64 7.23
CA PRO A 72 -11.99 6.24 7.34
C PRO A 72 -10.80 5.33 7.60
N GLN A 73 -10.93 4.47 8.60
CA GLN A 73 -9.92 3.49 8.97
C GLN A 73 -10.42 2.09 8.61
N PHE A 74 -9.64 1.36 7.83
CA PHE A 74 -9.98 0.03 7.38
C PHE A 74 -8.93 -0.97 7.84
N ASP A 75 -9.41 -2.14 8.28
CA ASP A 75 -8.60 -3.35 8.27
C ASP A 75 -8.59 -3.98 6.87
N ARG A 76 -7.97 -5.15 6.71
CA ARG A 76 -7.99 -5.89 5.43
C ARG A 76 -9.41 -6.14 4.89
N GLU A 77 -10.32 -6.65 5.72
CA GLU A 77 -11.67 -7.00 5.26
C GLU A 77 -12.45 -5.74 4.85
N GLY A 78 -12.33 -4.67 5.65
CA GLY A 78 -12.95 -3.38 5.40
C GLY A 78 -12.49 -2.74 4.09
N ILE A 79 -11.18 -2.77 3.79
CA ILE A 79 -10.68 -2.17 2.55
C ILE A 79 -11.06 -2.98 1.32
N ASP A 80 -11.07 -4.32 1.41
CA ASP A 80 -11.49 -5.19 0.31
C ASP A 80 -12.98 -4.96 -0.02
N ALA A 81 -13.83 -4.85 1.00
CA ALA A 81 -15.24 -4.52 0.83
C ALA A 81 -15.45 -3.10 0.27
N HIS A 82 -14.65 -2.12 0.71
CA HIS A 82 -14.70 -0.75 0.18
C HIS A 82 -14.33 -0.69 -1.30
N ARG A 83 -13.26 -1.38 -1.71
CA ARG A 83 -12.83 -1.46 -3.11
C ARG A 83 -13.84 -2.18 -4.00
N ALA A 84 -14.48 -3.24 -3.49
CA ALA A 84 -15.52 -3.94 -4.23
C ALA A 84 -16.72 -3.03 -4.54
N ARG A 85 -17.14 -2.20 -3.57
CA ARG A 85 -18.22 -1.21 -3.76
C ARG A 85 -17.88 -0.11 -4.78
N GLN A 86 -16.60 0.26 -4.89
CA GLN A 86 -16.15 1.30 -5.84
C GLN A 86 -16.01 0.80 -7.28
N LYS A 87 -16.02 -0.53 -7.50
CA LYS A 87 -15.97 -1.14 -8.84
C LYS A 87 -17.37 -1.34 -9.47
N ASP A 88 -18.45 -1.10 -8.73
CA ASP A 88 -19.82 -1.16 -9.23
C ASP A 88 -20.15 0.21 -9.87
N PRO A 89 -20.54 0.27 -11.17
CA PRO A 89 -20.73 1.51 -11.91
C PRO A 89 -21.87 2.40 -11.39
#